data_AF-A0A3B9QW32-F1
#
_entry.id   AF-A0A3B9QW32-F1
#
_cell.length_a   1.000
_cell.length_b   1.000
_cell.length_c   1.000
_cell.angle_alpha   90.00
_cell.angle_beta   90.00
_cell.angle_gamma   90.00
#
_symmetry.space_group_name_H-M   'P 1'
#
loop_
_entity.id
_entity.type
_entity.pdbx_description
1 polymer ?
#
loop_
_entity_poly.entity_id
_entity_poly.type
_entity_poly.pdbx_seq_one_letter_code
_entity_poly.pdbx_strand_id
1 'polypeptide(L)'
;TYYEAPLYREMKHMPATPPASNADAYQRDPLIFSLGRWTGGDGIIRPHYLVFRDVAGEDLENIPSDPEELSFFRAADLIIFLFDPLRVEQIRTYLQGIIPPQALTGGDPEDVLRNLFRLLGPARPKLAVTISKFDTLQKLSETTGSQWSRIMGNNGAAFRRDSGWTYDRNDQRLLHMEIESLLRYMEADRLVNIIGQDYGWTQDAANPAGQHVAELHIRPDLWQYFAVSALGESPRGEQLSRHGIAPYRVLDPVRSILAKHRVFEEAGR
;
A
#
# COMPACT_ATOMS: atom_id res chain seq x y z
N THR A 1 14.06 13.60 10.83
CA THR A 1 15.42 13.12 11.18
C THR A 1 15.53 11.60 11.17
N TYR A 2 14.63 10.85 11.83
CA TYR A 2 14.73 9.39 11.94
C TYR A 2 14.74 8.64 10.58
N TYR A 3 13.87 9.02 9.64
CA TYR A 3 13.89 8.47 8.27
C TYR A 3 14.88 9.20 7.35
N GLU A 4 15.03 10.51 7.54
CA GLU A 4 15.75 11.38 6.59
C GLU A 4 17.27 11.16 6.61
N ALA A 5 17.89 11.10 7.80
CA ALA A 5 19.34 10.96 7.90
C ALA A 5 19.84 9.60 7.39
N PRO A 6 19.25 8.45 7.78
CA PRO A 6 19.66 7.16 7.24
C PRO A 6 19.50 7.07 5.72
N LEU A 7 18.35 7.50 5.19
CA LEU A 7 18.03 7.33 3.78
C LEU A 7 18.76 8.33 2.86
N TYR A 8 18.78 9.61 3.21
CA TYR A 8 19.28 10.67 2.31
C TYR A 8 20.68 11.17 2.65
N ARG A 9 21.18 10.93 3.87
CA ARG A 9 22.54 11.35 4.26
C ARG A 9 23.50 10.18 4.35
N GLU A 10 23.10 9.09 5.01
CA GLU A 10 23.93 7.90 5.16
C GLU A 10 23.80 6.92 4.01
N MET A 11 22.76 7.04 3.19
CA MET A 11 22.44 6.11 2.09
C MET A 11 22.36 4.65 2.56
N LYS A 12 21.78 4.44 3.75
CA LYS A 12 21.62 3.14 4.38
C LYS A 12 20.16 2.68 4.37
N HIS A 13 19.99 1.38 4.22
CA HIS A 13 18.72 0.72 4.47
C HIS A 13 18.37 0.83 5.96
N MET A 14 17.08 1.04 6.25
CA MET A 14 16.60 1.12 7.63
C MET A 14 16.35 -0.29 8.21
N PRO A 15 16.53 -0.50 9.52
CA PRO A 15 16.09 -1.74 10.15
C PRO A 15 14.57 -1.92 9.99
N ALA A 16 14.08 -3.15 10.18
CA ALA A 16 12.65 -3.43 10.21
C ALA A 16 11.95 -2.56 11.26
N THR A 17 10.71 -2.18 10.99
CA THR A 17 9.93 -1.34 11.90
C THR A 17 9.75 -2.06 13.24
N PRO A 18 10.25 -1.51 14.36
CA PRO A 18 10.21 -2.19 15.66
C PRO A 18 8.80 -2.20 16.22
N PRO A 19 8.36 -3.24 16.94
CA PRO A 19 6.98 -3.36 17.38
C PRO A 19 6.56 -2.24 18.34
N ALA A 20 5.28 -1.87 18.32
CA ALA A 20 4.71 -0.74 19.08
C ALA A 20 4.87 -0.86 20.61
N SER A 21 5.05 -2.09 21.10
CA SER A 21 5.33 -2.42 22.50
C SER A 21 6.72 -1.98 22.99
N ASN A 22 7.64 -1.66 22.09
CA ASN A 22 8.98 -1.18 22.45
C ASN A 22 8.94 0.30 22.88
N ALA A 23 9.51 0.62 24.05
CA ALA A 23 9.42 1.95 24.66
C ALA A 23 10.05 3.07 23.80
N ASP A 24 11.03 2.73 22.97
CA ASP A 24 11.73 3.64 22.04
C ASP A 24 11.20 3.52 20.59
N ALA A 25 10.03 2.92 20.37
CA ALA A 25 9.44 2.77 19.04
C ALA A 25 9.03 4.14 18.47
N TYR A 26 9.84 4.66 17.53
CA TYR A 26 9.54 5.86 16.74
C TYR A 26 8.19 5.79 16.00
N GLN A 27 7.59 4.60 15.84
CA GLN A 27 6.25 4.41 15.29
C GLN A 27 5.16 5.22 16.03
N ARG A 28 5.39 5.56 17.31
CA ARG A 28 4.47 6.38 18.10
C ARG A 28 4.36 7.81 17.60
N ASP A 29 5.39 8.31 16.90
CA ASP A 29 5.43 9.65 16.35
C ASP A 29 4.99 9.63 14.88
N PRO A 30 3.74 10.07 14.58
CA PRO A 30 3.27 10.11 13.20
C PRO A 30 4.05 11.14 12.39
N LEU A 31 4.24 10.87 11.09
CA LEU A 31 4.72 11.88 10.15
C LEU A 31 3.56 12.78 9.76
N ILE A 32 3.63 14.05 10.16
CA ILE A 32 2.58 15.04 9.89
C ILE A 32 3.10 16.06 8.87
N PHE A 33 2.41 16.14 7.73
CA PHE A 33 2.68 17.12 6.68
C PHE A 33 1.52 18.11 6.58
N SER A 34 1.81 19.41 6.56
CA SER A 34 0.78 20.40 6.25
C SER A 34 0.55 20.45 4.75
N LEU A 35 -0.70 20.28 4.32
CA LEU A 35 -1.12 20.43 2.91
C LEU A 35 -1.64 21.84 2.61
N GLY A 36 -1.43 22.80 3.52
CA GLY A 36 -1.96 24.15 3.40
C GLY A 36 -3.45 24.27 3.74
N ARG A 37 -4.05 25.38 3.31
CA ARG A 37 -5.45 25.73 3.59
C ARG A 37 -6.27 25.70 2.31
N TRP A 38 -7.37 24.99 2.33
CA TRP A 38 -8.23 24.78 1.17
C TRP A 38 -9.62 24.36 1.64
N THR A 39 -10.58 24.36 0.72
CA THR A 39 -11.99 24.14 1.03
C THR A 39 -12.26 22.65 1.25
N GLY A 40 -12.74 22.30 2.45
CA GLY A 40 -13.16 20.94 2.76
C GLY A 40 -14.42 20.52 1.98
N GLY A 41 -14.81 19.25 2.11
CA GLY A 41 -16.02 18.72 1.46
C GLY A 41 -17.33 19.39 1.90
N ASP A 42 -17.31 20.12 3.01
CA ASP A 42 -18.42 20.89 3.55
C ASP A 42 -18.40 22.39 3.17
N GLY A 43 -17.49 22.80 2.29
CA GLY A 43 -17.41 24.18 1.81
C GLY A 43 -16.62 25.13 2.72
N ILE A 44 -16.06 24.65 3.84
CA ILE A 44 -15.33 25.49 4.79
C ILE A 44 -13.82 25.41 4.54
N ILE A 45 -13.16 26.58 4.45
CA ILE A 45 -11.71 26.68 4.32
C ILE A 45 -11.03 26.38 5.66
N ARG A 46 -10.20 25.34 5.71
CA ARG A 46 -9.45 24.94 6.91
C ARG A 46 -8.03 24.46 6.56
N PRO A 47 -7.08 24.50 7.51
CA PRO A 47 -5.82 23.79 7.33
C PRO A 47 -6.08 22.28 7.23
N HIS A 48 -5.42 21.61 6.29
CA HIS A 48 -5.45 20.15 6.21
C HIS A 48 -4.04 19.59 6.42
N TYR A 49 -4.00 18.41 7.01
CA TYR A 49 -2.79 17.69 7.32
C TYR A 49 -2.86 16.29 6.74
N LEU A 50 -1.74 15.82 6.22
CA LEU A 50 -1.53 14.42 5.87
C LEU A 50 -0.73 13.78 6.99
N VAL A 51 -1.30 12.74 7.60
CA VAL A 51 -0.71 12.06 8.75
C VAL A 51 -0.43 10.61 8.35
N PHE A 52 0.84 10.21 8.36
CA PHE A 52 1.23 8.80 8.21
C PHE A 52 1.52 8.21 9.58
N ARG A 53 0.96 7.02 9.81
CA ARG A 53 1.33 6.13 10.91
C ARG A 53 1.86 4.84 10.31
N ASP A 54 3.07 4.48 10.73
CA ASP A 54 3.72 3.23 10.37
C ASP A 54 3.44 2.19 11.45
N VAL A 55 3.20 0.95 11.06
CA VAL A 55 2.85 -0.15 11.97
C VAL A 55 3.60 -1.40 11.52
N ALA A 56 4.23 -2.10 12.46
CA ALA A 56 4.91 -3.34 12.14
C ALA A 56 3.90 -4.43 11.78
N GLY A 57 4.22 -5.27 10.80
CA GLY A 57 3.38 -6.43 10.44
C GLY A 57 3.19 -7.39 11.62
N GLU A 58 4.20 -7.54 12.47
CA GLU A 58 4.15 -8.42 13.65
C GLU A 58 3.14 -7.96 14.70
N ASP A 59 2.89 -6.64 14.83
CA ASP A 59 1.88 -6.09 15.73
C ASP A 59 0.46 -6.41 15.22
N LEU A 60 0.29 -6.55 13.90
CA LEU A 60 -0.98 -6.97 13.31
C LEU A 60 -1.15 -8.49 13.31
N GLU A 61 -0.07 -9.27 13.35
CA GLU A 61 -0.14 -10.72 13.60
C GLU A 61 -0.49 -11.02 15.05
N ASN A 62 0.16 -10.31 15.97
CA ASN A 62 -0.02 -10.44 17.40
C ASN A 62 -0.59 -9.13 17.95
N ILE A 63 -1.89 -8.95 17.77
CA ILE A 63 -2.62 -7.75 18.22
C ILE A 63 -2.20 -7.43 19.67
N PRO A 64 -1.71 -6.21 19.95
CA PRO A 64 -1.30 -5.82 21.30
C PRO A 64 -2.40 -6.05 22.32
N SER A 65 -1.99 -6.29 23.57
CA SER A 65 -2.93 -6.51 24.67
C SER A 65 -3.81 -5.29 24.95
N ASP A 66 -3.37 -4.10 24.57
CA ASP A 66 -4.15 -2.87 24.60
C ASP A 66 -4.71 -2.54 23.20
N PRO A 67 -6.03 -2.71 22.98
CA PRO A 67 -6.68 -2.40 21.69
C PRO A 67 -6.61 -0.92 21.29
N GLU A 68 -6.35 -0.01 22.23
CA GLU A 68 -6.24 1.42 21.94
C GLU A 68 -4.99 1.76 21.11
N GLU A 69 -3.94 0.95 21.19
CA GLU A 69 -2.71 1.20 20.43
C GLU A 69 -2.96 1.21 18.92
N LEU A 70 -3.92 0.42 18.44
CA LEU A 70 -4.26 0.28 17.03
C LEU A 70 -5.66 0.83 16.68
N SER A 71 -6.34 1.50 17.63
CA SER A 71 -7.71 2.01 17.42
C SER A 71 -7.81 3.05 16.30
N PHE A 72 -6.70 3.75 16.02
CA PHE A 72 -6.59 4.74 14.94
C PHE A 72 -6.86 4.16 13.54
N PHE A 73 -6.69 2.86 13.32
CA PHE A 73 -7.04 2.23 12.03
C PHE A 73 -8.51 2.43 11.67
N ARG A 74 -9.40 2.46 12.67
CA ARG A 74 -10.85 2.68 12.47
C ARG A 74 -11.19 4.10 12.05
N ALA A 75 -10.33 5.07 12.35
CA ALA A 75 -10.49 6.48 12.04
C ALA A 75 -9.70 6.92 10.79
N ALA A 76 -8.92 6.02 10.18
CA ALA A 76 -8.07 6.35 9.05
C ALA A 76 -8.89 6.69 7.80
N ASP A 77 -8.45 7.69 7.01
CA ASP A 77 -9.01 7.95 5.69
C ASP A 77 -8.59 6.90 4.65
N LEU A 78 -7.39 6.32 4.85
CA LEU A 78 -6.76 5.34 3.99
C LEU A 78 -5.84 4.44 4.80
N ILE A 79 -5.94 3.14 4.55
CA ILE A 79 -4.99 2.11 4.98
C ILE A 79 -4.20 1.67 3.76
N ILE A 80 -2.87 1.69 3.86
CA ILE A 80 -1.98 1.18 2.81
C ILE A 80 -1.43 -0.16 3.30
N PHE A 81 -1.90 -1.25 2.70
CA PHE A 81 -1.41 -2.59 2.97
C PHE A 81 -0.30 -2.93 1.97
N LEU A 82 0.92 -3.16 2.46
CA LEU A 82 2.08 -3.45 1.63
C LEU A 82 2.29 -4.98 1.52
N PHE A 83 2.14 -5.51 0.31
CA PHE A 83 2.44 -6.89 -0.02
C PHE A 83 3.85 -6.99 -0.61
N ASP A 84 4.73 -7.80 -0.02
CA ASP A 84 6.06 -8.05 -0.57
C ASP A 84 6.01 -9.26 -1.53
N PRO A 85 6.27 -9.08 -2.84
CA PRO A 85 6.23 -10.16 -3.82
C PRO A 85 7.27 -11.25 -3.54
N LEU A 86 8.35 -10.95 -2.82
CA LEU A 86 9.37 -11.95 -2.44
C LEU A 86 8.87 -12.94 -1.38
N ARG A 87 7.66 -12.75 -0.84
CA ARG A 87 6.99 -13.75 0.00
C ARG A 87 6.52 -14.96 -0.80
N VAL A 88 6.24 -14.78 -2.09
CA VAL A 88 5.79 -15.85 -2.96
C VAL A 88 7.01 -16.65 -3.42
N GLU A 89 7.05 -17.94 -3.08
CA GLU A 89 8.19 -18.82 -3.37
C GLU A 89 8.52 -18.86 -4.86
N GLN A 90 7.51 -18.93 -5.72
CA GLN A 90 7.66 -18.95 -7.17
C GLN A 90 8.39 -17.70 -7.68
N ILE A 91 8.02 -16.51 -7.18
CA ILE A 91 8.66 -15.25 -7.53
C ILE A 91 10.13 -15.27 -7.14
N ARG A 92 10.46 -15.75 -5.92
CA ARG A 92 11.85 -15.89 -5.50
C ARG A 92 12.63 -16.79 -6.44
N THR A 93 12.07 -17.93 -6.83
CA THR A 93 12.71 -18.88 -7.74
C THR A 93 13.03 -18.26 -9.09
N TYR A 94 12.12 -17.48 -9.69
CA TYR A 94 12.40 -16.76 -10.93
C TYR A 94 13.44 -15.64 -10.78
N LEU A 95 13.56 -15.09 -9.57
CA LEU A 95 14.49 -14.02 -9.22
C LEU A 95 15.85 -14.51 -8.72
N GLN A 96 16.05 -15.83 -8.60
CA GLN A 96 17.33 -16.43 -8.24
C GLN A 96 18.40 -16.02 -9.24
N GLY A 97 19.49 -15.42 -8.74
CA GLY A 97 20.60 -14.94 -9.57
C GLY A 97 20.38 -13.57 -10.23
N ILE A 98 19.17 -12.99 -10.15
CA ILE A 98 18.86 -11.65 -10.66
C ILE A 98 18.94 -10.61 -9.54
N ILE A 99 18.42 -10.95 -8.36
CA ILE A 99 18.51 -10.11 -7.16
C ILE A 99 19.27 -10.83 -6.03
N PRO A 100 19.92 -10.08 -5.12
CA PRO A 100 20.52 -10.67 -3.94
C PRO A 100 19.46 -11.38 -3.06
N PRO A 101 19.79 -12.50 -2.41
CA PRO A 101 18.92 -13.12 -1.41
C PRO A 101 18.60 -12.11 -0.30
N GLN A 102 17.31 -11.94 0.01
CA GLN A 102 16.86 -11.07 1.10
C GLN A 102 16.33 -11.91 2.26
N ALA A 103 16.55 -11.45 3.49
CA ALA A 103 15.93 -12.04 4.67
C ALA A 103 14.41 -11.86 4.61
N LEU A 104 13.66 -12.92 4.93
CA LEU A 104 12.21 -12.85 5.03
C LEU A 104 11.84 -12.25 6.38
N THR A 105 11.39 -10.99 6.40
CA THR A 105 10.99 -10.26 7.62
C THR A 105 9.52 -9.88 7.59
N GLY A 106 8.74 -10.26 8.61
CA GLY A 106 7.27 -10.20 8.68
C GLY A 106 6.60 -11.59 8.66
N GLY A 107 5.31 -11.70 8.93
CA GLY A 107 4.57 -12.97 8.87
C GLY A 107 3.66 -13.08 7.67
N ASP A 108 2.59 -13.86 7.83
CA ASP A 108 1.69 -14.23 6.74
C ASP A 108 0.77 -13.05 6.37
N PRO A 109 0.80 -12.56 5.12
CA PRO A 109 -0.07 -11.47 4.69
C PRO A 109 -1.57 -11.78 4.85
N GLU A 110 -1.98 -13.05 4.80
CA GLU A 110 -3.37 -13.45 5.03
C GLU A 110 -3.78 -13.23 6.49
N ASP A 111 -2.92 -13.60 7.44
CA ASP A 111 -3.18 -13.46 8.88
C ASP A 111 -3.23 -11.99 9.29
N VAL A 112 -2.26 -11.19 8.81
CA VAL A 112 -2.24 -9.73 9.01
C VAL A 112 -3.55 -9.11 8.52
N LEU A 113 -4.02 -9.50 7.33
CA LEU A 113 -5.23 -8.93 6.75
C LEU A 113 -6.49 -9.32 7.53
N ARG A 114 -6.60 -10.59 7.94
CA ARG A 114 -7.74 -11.07 8.76
C ARG A 114 -7.79 -10.37 10.12
N ASN A 115 -6.63 -10.19 10.75
CA ASN A 115 -6.52 -9.48 12.01
C ASN A 115 -6.84 -7.99 11.85
N LEU A 116 -6.38 -7.35 10.78
CA LEU A 116 -6.76 -5.99 10.43
C LEU A 116 -8.29 -5.86 10.27
N PHE A 117 -8.94 -6.77 9.56
CA PHE A 117 -10.39 -6.71 9.39
C PHE A 117 -11.14 -6.94 10.70
N ARG A 118 -10.62 -7.82 11.58
CA ARG A 118 -11.14 -8.00 12.94
C ARG A 118 -11.02 -6.72 13.77
N LEU A 119 -9.88 -6.05 13.69
CA LEU A 119 -9.62 -4.77 14.38
C LEU A 119 -10.55 -3.65 13.88
N LEU A 120 -10.78 -3.58 12.57
CA LEU A 120 -11.67 -2.59 11.97
C LEU A 120 -13.14 -2.82 12.38
N GLY A 121 -13.54 -4.07 12.59
CA GLY A 121 -14.91 -4.44 12.92
C GLY A 121 -15.87 -3.95 11.83
N PRO A 122 -16.87 -3.09 12.13
CA PRO A 122 -17.77 -2.52 11.13
C PRO A 122 -17.16 -1.34 10.36
N ALA A 123 -16.03 -0.79 10.80
CA ALA A 123 -15.39 0.32 10.09
C ALA A 123 -14.90 -0.14 8.70
N ARG A 124 -15.04 0.73 7.71
CA ARG A 124 -14.60 0.50 6.32
C ARG A 124 -13.86 1.71 5.79
N PRO A 125 -12.66 2.03 6.34
CA PRO A 125 -11.77 3.02 5.72
C PRO A 125 -11.41 2.60 4.29
N LYS A 126 -10.79 3.46 3.48
CA LYS A 126 -10.31 3.02 2.17
C LYS A 126 -9.09 2.12 2.33
N LEU A 127 -8.96 1.10 1.49
CA LEU A 127 -7.86 0.15 1.50
C LEU A 127 -7.06 0.18 0.20
N ALA A 128 -5.81 0.61 0.26
CA ALA A 128 -4.85 0.50 -0.84
C ALA A 128 -4.01 -0.76 -0.67
N VAL A 129 -4.30 -1.78 -1.47
CA VAL A 129 -3.57 -3.04 -1.47
C VAL A 129 -2.43 -2.91 -2.47
N THR A 130 -1.20 -2.86 -1.97
CA THR A 130 -0.07 -2.33 -2.73
C THR A 130 1.04 -3.35 -2.81
N ILE A 131 1.39 -3.80 -4.03
CA ILE A 131 2.61 -4.58 -4.25
C ILE A 131 3.79 -3.63 -4.01
N SER A 132 4.54 -3.90 -2.95
CA SER A 132 5.79 -3.21 -2.63
C SER A 132 6.96 -3.78 -3.44
N LYS A 133 8.11 -3.09 -3.46
CA LYS A 133 9.32 -3.53 -4.17
C LYS A 133 9.05 -3.91 -5.63
N PHE A 134 8.14 -3.21 -6.31
CA PHE A 134 7.67 -3.61 -7.64
C PHE A 134 8.79 -3.63 -8.70
N ASP A 135 9.90 -2.92 -8.45
CA ASP A 135 11.13 -3.01 -9.26
C ASP A 135 11.65 -4.44 -9.37
N THR A 136 11.47 -5.29 -8.35
CA THR A 136 11.89 -6.69 -8.40
C THR A 136 11.10 -7.46 -9.45
N LEU A 137 9.79 -7.20 -9.56
CA LEU A 137 8.97 -7.82 -10.59
C LEU A 137 9.31 -7.26 -11.98
N GLN A 138 9.58 -5.96 -12.09
CA GLN A 138 9.97 -5.34 -13.35
C GLN A 138 11.25 -5.97 -13.92
N LYS A 139 12.22 -6.38 -13.08
CA LYS A 139 13.44 -7.09 -13.52
C LYS A 139 13.16 -8.43 -14.21
N LEU A 140 12.03 -9.07 -13.93
CA LEU A 140 11.64 -10.30 -14.64
C LEU A 140 11.38 -10.07 -16.14
N SER A 141 11.23 -8.82 -16.58
CA SER A 141 11.18 -8.48 -18.01
C SER A 141 12.47 -8.89 -18.75
N GLU A 142 13.60 -8.92 -18.04
CA GLU A 142 14.92 -9.26 -18.57
C GLU A 142 15.14 -10.78 -18.73
N THR A 143 14.32 -11.61 -18.07
CA THR A 143 14.45 -13.08 -18.10
C THR A 143 13.91 -13.70 -19.39
N THR A 144 14.80 -13.94 -20.35
CA THR A 144 14.45 -14.48 -21.68
C THR A 144 13.64 -15.78 -21.60
N GLY A 145 12.54 -15.86 -22.35
CA GLY A 145 11.79 -17.10 -22.56
C GLY A 145 10.77 -17.47 -21.47
N SER A 146 10.63 -16.66 -20.42
CA SER A 146 9.61 -16.87 -19.38
C SER A 146 8.29 -16.17 -19.69
N GLN A 147 7.16 -16.68 -19.17
CA GLN A 147 5.88 -15.95 -19.21
C GLN A 147 5.98 -14.61 -18.48
N TRP A 148 6.74 -14.57 -17.38
CA TRP A 148 7.06 -13.35 -16.64
C TRP A 148 7.68 -12.26 -17.51
N SER A 149 8.60 -12.61 -18.41
CA SER A 149 9.18 -11.63 -19.33
C SER A 149 8.16 -11.06 -20.31
N ARG A 150 7.17 -11.84 -20.74
CA ARG A 150 6.08 -11.35 -21.58
C ARG A 150 5.14 -10.40 -20.81
N ILE A 151 4.79 -10.74 -19.57
CA ILE A 151 3.89 -9.93 -18.74
C ILE A 151 4.59 -8.61 -18.38
N MET A 152 5.79 -8.68 -17.81
CA MET A 152 6.55 -7.50 -17.36
C MET A 152 7.12 -6.69 -18.54
N GLY A 153 7.39 -7.34 -19.68
CA GLY A 153 7.82 -6.70 -20.92
C GLY A 153 6.72 -5.93 -21.67
N ASN A 154 5.45 -6.01 -21.23
CA ASN A 154 4.34 -5.31 -21.87
C ASN A 154 4.43 -3.78 -21.65
N ASN A 155 5.02 -3.05 -22.59
CA ASN A 155 5.13 -1.58 -22.55
C ASN A 155 3.76 -0.85 -22.50
N GLY A 156 2.69 -1.52 -22.91
CA GLY A 156 1.34 -0.97 -22.86
C GLY A 156 0.67 -1.06 -21.50
N ALA A 157 1.23 -1.83 -20.55
CA ALA A 157 0.64 -2.05 -19.23
C ALA A 157 0.54 -0.75 -18.42
N ALA A 158 -0.58 -0.56 -17.73
CA ALA A 158 -0.79 0.55 -16.80
C ALA A 158 0.25 0.55 -15.67
N PHE A 159 0.63 -0.62 -15.13
CA PHE A 159 1.68 -0.70 -14.10
C PHE A 159 3.08 -0.23 -14.55
N ARG A 160 3.29 0.02 -15.84
CA ARG A 160 4.54 0.60 -16.40
C ARG A 160 4.46 2.10 -16.71
N ARG A 161 3.28 2.69 -16.58
CA ARG A 161 3.07 4.13 -16.76
C ARG A 161 3.27 4.81 -15.41
N ASP A 162 4.03 5.89 -15.39
CA ASP A 162 3.99 6.85 -14.29
C ASP A 162 3.07 8.00 -14.68
N SER A 163 2.02 8.23 -13.89
CA SER A 163 1.04 9.29 -14.13
C SER A 163 1.50 10.67 -13.62
N GLY A 164 2.72 10.76 -13.06
CA GLY A 164 3.28 12.02 -12.56
C GLY A 164 2.43 12.60 -11.44
N TRP A 165 2.04 13.89 -11.54
CA TRP A 165 1.24 14.57 -10.51
C TRP A 165 -0.27 14.50 -10.74
N THR A 166 -0.73 14.27 -11.97
CA THR A 166 -2.16 14.23 -12.33
C THR A 166 -2.78 12.85 -12.12
N TYR A 167 -3.69 12.72 -11.16
CA TYR A 167 -4.34 11.44 -10.87
C TYR A 167 -5.46 11.17 -11.86
N ASP A 168 -5.33 10.11 -12.66
CA ASP A 168 -6.36 9.66 -13.60
C ASP A 168 -7.08 8.42 -13.05
N ARG A 169 -8.40 8.55 -12.86
CA ARG A 169 -9.26 7.47 -12.39
C ARG A 169 -9.36 6.30 -13.36
N ASN A 170 -9.30 6.57 -14.67
CA ASN A 170 -9.36 5.52 -15.69
C ASN A 170 -8.06 4.73 -15.72
N ASP A 171 -6.91 5.41 -15.65
CA ASP A 171 -5.61 4.74 -15.54
C ASP A 171 -5.54 3.91 -14.24
N GLN A 172 -6.00 4.46 -13.11
CA GLN A 172 -6.06 3.70 -11.86
C GLN A 172 -6.96 2.47 -11.95
N ARG A 173 -8.07 2.53 -12.72
CA ARG A 173 -8.93 1.36 -12.92
C ARG A 173 -8.20 0.27 -13.73
N LEU A 174 -7.45 0.65 -14.75
CA LEU A 174 -6.61 -0.29 -15.50
C LEU A 174 -5.53 -0.90 -14.61
N LEU A 175 -4.82 -0.06 -13.84
CA LEU A 175 -3.83 -0.53 -12.87
C LEU A 175 -4.46 -1.52 -11.89
N HIS A 176 -5.62 -1.20 -11.32
CA HIS A 176 -6.31 -2.08 -10.38
C HIS A 176 -6.56 -3.47 -10.98
N MET A 177 -7.08 -3.54 -12.22
CA MET A 177 -7.33 -4.82 -12.89
C MET A 177 -6.05 -5.59 -13.24
N GLU A 178 -5.00 -4.87 -13.67
CA GLU A 178 -3.71 -5.49 -13.97
C GLU A 178 -3.03 -6.05 -12.72
N ILE A 179 -3.03 -5.29 -11.62
CA ILE A 179 -2.44 -5.74 -10.36
C ILE A 179 -3.26 -6.85 -9.72
N GLU A 180 -4.60 -6.82 -9.80
CA GLU A 180 -5.42 -7.96 -9.36
C GLU A 180 -5.06 -9.23 -10.17
N SER A 181 -4.97 -9.11 -11.50
CA SER A 181 -4.59 -10.22 -12.37
C SER A 181 -3.18 -10.75 -12.03
N LEU A 182 -2.26 -9.84 -11.70
CA LEU A 182 -0.90 -10.17 -11.31
C LEU A 182 -0.86 -10.90 -9.96
N LEU A 183 -1.63 -10.45 -8.97
CA LEU A 183 -1.75 -11.11 -7.67
C LEU A 183 -2.28 -12.55 -7.83
N ARG A 184 -3.32 -12.74 -8.63
CA ARG A 184 -3.84 -14.08 -8.96
C ARG A 184 -2.81 -14.93 -9.68
N TYR A 185 -2.06 -14.34 -10.61
CA TYR A 185 -0.99 -15.05 -11.31
C TYR A 185 0.17 -15.48 -10.38
N MET A 186 0.39 -14.75 -9.29
CA MET A 186 1.33 -15.11 -8.21
C MET A 186 0.71 -16.06 -7.17
N GLU A 187 -0.43 -16.68 -7.47
CA GLU A 187 -1.18 -17.57 -6.57
C GLU A 187 -1.65 -16.89 -5.27
N ALA A 188 -1.76 -15.56 -5.25
CA ALA A 188 -2.32 -14.80 -4.14
C ALA A 188 -3.85 -14.73 -4.18
N ASP A 189 -4.52 -15.75 -4.73
CA ASP A 189 -5.98 -15.81 -4.87
C ASP A 189 -6.70 -15.68 -3.55
N ARG A 190 -6.15 -16.29 -2.48
CA ARG A 190 -6.73 -16.20 -1.14
C ARG A 190 -6.77 -14.76 -0.65
N LEU A 191 -5.66 -14.03 -0.79
CA LEU A 191 -5.59 -12.61 -0.44
C LEU A 191 -6.61 -11.79 -1.23
N VAL A 192 -6.67 -11.98 -2.55
CA VAL A 192 -7.64 -11.27 -3.41
C VAL A 192 -9.08 -11.60 -3.02
N ASN A 193 -9.37 -12.86 -2.70
CA ASN A 193 -10.69 -13.32 -2.29
C ASN A 193 -11.08 -12.76 -0.91
N ILE A 194 -10.16 -12.74 0.08
CA ILE A 194 -10.40 -12.15 1.40
C ILE A 194 -10.77 -10.67 1.23
N ILE A 195 -10.02 -9.91 0.43
CA ILE A 195 -10.31 -8.48 0.19
C ILE A 195 -11.66 -8.33 -0.50
N GLY A 196 -11.87 -9.07 -1.59
CA GLY A 196 -13.09 -8.98 -2.39
C GLY A 196 -14.35 -9.40 -1.64
N GLN A 197 -14.28 -10.42 -0.78
CA GLN A 197 -15.42 -10.98 -0.04
C GLN A 197 -15.65 -10.31 1.32
N ASP A 198 -14.59 -10.02 2.07
CA ASP A 198 -14.74 -9.55 3.46
C ASP A 198 -14.70 -8.02 3.59
N TYR A 199 -14.02 -7.35 2.64
CA TYR A 199 -13.90 -5.89 2.65
C TYR A 199 -14.82 -5.20 1.65
N GLY A 200 -14.91 -5.77 0.45
CA GLY A 200 -15.62 -5.14 -0.66
C GLY A 200 -17.14 -5.14 -0.55
N TRP A 201 -17.68 -6.03 0.27
CA TRP A 201 -19.11 -6.11 0.55
C TRP A 201 -19.45 -5.29 1.79
N THR A 202 -20.36 -4.34 1.63
CA THR A 202 -20.91 -3.58 2.75
C THR A 202 -22.41 -3.82 2.84
N GLN A 203 -22.90 -3.97 4.06
CA GLN A 203 -24.32 -3.83 4.35
C GLN A 203 -24.64 -2.34 4.42
N ASP A 204 -25.74 -1.92 3.80
CA ASP A 204 -26.29 -0.60 4.07
C ASP A 204 -26.57 -0.46 5.57
N ALA A 205 -26.16 0.66 6.15
CA ALA A 205 -26.49 0.97 7.54
C ALA A 205 -28.02 0.89 7.70
N ALA A 206 -28.49 0.04 8.61
CA ALA A 206 -29.90 -0.15 8.85
C ALA A 206 -30.59 1.23 9.01
N ASN A 207 -31.54 1.52 8.12
CA ASN A 207 -32.35 2.72 8.24
C ASN A 207 -33.03 2.69 9.64
N PRO A 208 -33.07 3.78 10.43
CA PRO A 208 -33.65 3.78 11.77
C PRO A 208 -35.11 3.31 11.83
N ALA A 209 -35.79 3.28 10.67
CA ALA A 209 -37.16 2.82 10.49
C ALA A 209 -37.31 1.29 10.35
N GLY A 210 -36.23 0.49 10.39
CA GLY A 210 -36.30 -0.98 10.49
C GLY A 210 -36.93 -1.72 9.30
N GLN A 211 -37.06 -1.07 8.13
CA GLN A 211 -37.87 -1.60 7.02
C GLN A 211 -37.11 -2.16 5.82
N HIS A 212 -35.77 -2.15 5.81
CA HIS A 212 -35.02 -2.77 4.71
C HIS A 212 -34.18 -3.95 5.24
N VAL A 213 -34.34 -5.10 4.59
CA VAL A 213 -33.39 -6.21 4.67
C VAL A 213 -32.06 -5.65 4.17
N ALA A 214 -30.96 -5.81 4.93
CA ALA A 214 -29.66 -5.27 4.55
C ALA A 214 -29.22 -5.86 3.21
N GLU A 215 -29.36 -5.10 2.13
CA GLU A 215 -28.86 -5.51 0.82
C GLU A 215 -27.33 -5.35 0.82
N LEU A 216 -26.65 -6.45 0.54
CA LEU A 216 -25.20 -6.50 0.40
C LEU A 216 -24.83 -5.95 -0.99
N HIS A 217 -24.16 -4.81 -1.01
CA HIS A 217 -23.69 -4.19 -2.25
C HIS A 217 -22.16 -4.11 -2.27
N ILE A 218 -21.57 -4.30 -3.45
CA ILE A 218 -20.13 -4.10 -3.67
C ILE A 218 -19.85 -2.60 -3.77
N ARG A 219 -18.91 -2.12 -2.96
CA ARG A 219 -18.40 -0.75 -3.02
C ARG A 219 -16.98 -0.76 -3.61
N PRO A 220 -16.84 -0.71 -4.95
CA PRO A 220 -15.53 -0.84 -5.61
C PRO A 220 -14.59 0.34 -5.34
N ASP A 221 -15.07 1.41 -4.69
CA ASP A 221 -14.28 2.55 -4.25
C ASP A 221 -13.63 2.36 -2.87
N LEU A 222 -13.98 1.28 -2.15
CA LEU A 222 -13.41 1.00 -0.82
C LEU A 222 -12.03 0.37 -0.88
N TRP A 223 -11.68 -0.34 -1.95
CA TRP A 223 -10.33 -0.85 -2.11
C TRP A 223 -9.83 -0.68 -3.53
N GLN A 224 -8.52 -0.46 -3.66
CA GLN A 224 -7.85 -0.40 -4.95
C GLN A 224 -6.50 -1.11 -4.86
N TYR A 225 -6.06 -1.66 -5.99
CA TYR A 225 -4.77 -2.32 -6.09
C TYR A 225 -3.75 -1.35 -6.69
N PHE A 226 -2.55 -1.33 -6.12
CA PHE A 226 -1.45 -0.47 -6.51
C PHE A 226 -0.14 -1.25 -6.62
N ALA A 227 0.84 -0.65 -7.27
CA ALA A 227 2.20 -1.16 -7.32
C ALA A 227 3.16 -0.01 -7.12
N VAL A 228 4.12 -0.16 -6.20
CA VAL A 228 5.08 0.88 -5.85
C VAL A 228 6.48 0.30 -5.68
N SER A 229 7.48 1.12 -5.96
CA SER A 229 8.86 0.88 -5.50
C SER A 229 9.39 2.14 -4.85
N ALA A 230 9.83 2.06 -3.61
CA ALA A 230 10.35 3.21 -2.89
C ALA A 230 11.78 3.57 -3.30
N LEU A 231 12.62 2.55 -3.52
CA LEU A 231 14.05 2.71 -3.78
C LEU A 231 14.38 2.70 -5.28
N GLY A 232 13.53 2.09 -6.10
CA GLY A 232 13.76 1.90 -7.55
C GLY A 232 14.77 0.81 -7.89
N GLU A 233 15.71 0.52 -6.99
CA GLU A 233 16.63 -0.60 -7.09
C GLU A 233 16.81 -1.31 -5.75
N SER A 234 16.90 -2.64 -5.79
CA SER A 234 17.10 -3.46 -4.60
C SER A 234 18.44 -3.14 -3.90
N PRO A 235 18.46 -2.92 -2.57
CA PRO A 235 19.68 -2.61 -1.84
C PRO A 235 20.67 -3.79 -1.84
N ARG A 236 21.96 -3.49 -1.63
CA ARG A 236 23.03 -4.51 -1.49
C ARG A 236 23.52 -4.54 -0.05
N GLY A 237 23.04 -5.51 0.72
CA GLY A 237 23.26 -5.54 2.17
C GLY A 237 22.57 -4.36 2.84
N GLU A 238 23.30 -3.60 3.66
CA GLU A 238 22.78 -2.41 4.34
C GLU A 238 22.87 -1.12 3.51
N GLN A 239 23.51 -1.15 2.34
CA GLN A 239 23.70 0.04 1.51
C GLN A 239 22.62 0.15 0.44
N LEU A 240 22.09 1.37 0.29
CA LEU A 240 21.24 1.73 -0.85
C LEU A 240 22.06 1.71 -2.15
N SER A 241 21.36 1.66 -3.29
CA SER A 241 22.02 1.73 -4.58
C SER A 241 22.84 3.02 -4.72
N ARG A 242 24.01 2.91 -5.36
CA ARG A 242 24.84 4.07 -5.70
C ARG A 242 24.18 5.00 -6.71
N HIS A 243 23.16 4.52 -7.43
CA HIS A 243 22.36 5.32 -8.35
C HIS A 243 21.34 6.23 -7.63
N GLY A 244 21.25 6.14 -6.29
CA GLY A 244 20.32 6.93 -5.50
C GLY A 244 18.97 6.24 -5.29
N ILE A 245 18.01 7.02 -4.81
CA ILE A 245 16.63 6.61 -4.59
C ILE A 245 15.80 7.07 -5.79
N ALA A 246 15.15 6.13 -6.48
CA ALA A 246 14.28 6.42 -7.61
C ALA A 246 12.86 5.88 -7.32
N PRO A 247 12.01 6.66 -6.63
CA PRO A 247 10.67 6.22 -6.29
C PRO A 247 9.82 6.05 -7.55
N TYR A 248 9.03 4.99 -7.58
CA TYR A 248 8.09 4.68 -8.65
C TYR A 248 6.68 4.55 -8.07
N ARG A 249 5.77 5.41 -8.51
CA ARG A 249 4.33 5.44 -8.16
C ARG A 249 4.00 5.49 -6.66
N VAL A 250 4.97 5.81 -5.80
CA VAL A 250 4.82 5.80 -4.33
C VAL A 250 3.70 6.70 -3.79
N LEU A 251 3.32 7.75 -4.55
CA LEU A 251 2.25 8.67 -4.16
C LEU A 251 0.87 8.20 -4.61
N ASP A 252 0.74 7.19 -5.46
CA ASP A 252 -0.55 6.81 -6.06
C ASP A 252 -1.64 6.45 -5.04
N PRO A 253 -1.37 5.65 -3.98
CA PRO A 253 -2.36 5.39 -2.95
C PRO A 253 -2.90 6.67 -2.30
N VAL A 254 -2.02 7.61 -1.98
CA VAL A 254 -2.37 8.89 -1.33
C VAL A 254 -3.13 9.79 -2.30
N ARG A 255 -2.69 9.84 -3.56
CA ARG A 255 -3.34 10.60 -4.63
C ARG A 255 -4.77 10.10 -4.86
N SER A 256 -5.04 8.81 -4.71
CA SER A 256 -6.38 8.24 -4.88
C SER A 256 -7.43 8.84 -3.94
N ILE A 257 -7.03 9.24 -2.73
CA ILE A 257 -7.93 9.86 -1.75
C ILE A 257 -7.93 11.39 -1.81
N LEU A 258 -6.81 12.00 -2.20
CA LEU A 258 -6.64 13.46 -2.27
C LEU A 258 -7.16 14.05 -3.57
N ALA A 259 -7.20 13.28 -4.67
CA ALA A 259 -7.66 13.75 -5.98
C ALA A 259 -9.08 14.33 -5.96
N LYS A 260 -9.97 13.80 -5.10
CA LYS A 260 -11.35 14.31 -4.95
C LYS A 260 -11.41 15.77 -4.50
N HIS A 261 -10.34 16.25 -3.91
CA HIS A 261 -10.24 17.59 -3.37
C HIS A 261 -9.33 18.52 -4.21
N ARG A 262 -8.69 18.00 -5.27
CA ARG A 262 -7.85 18.78 -6.20
C ARG A 262 -6.56 19.37 -5.61
N VAL A 263 -5.97 18.75 -4.57
CA VAL A 263 -4.71 19.20 -3.93
C VAL A 263 -3.60 19.49 -4.95
N PHE A 264 -3.48 18.62 -5.95
CA PHE A 264 -2.33 18.57 -6.85
C PHE A 264 -2.57 19.29 -8.19
N GLU A 265 -3.73 19.93 -8.39
CA GLU A 265 -4.05 20.60 -9.66
C GLU A 265 -3.34 21.94 -9.83
N GLU A 266 -2.93 22.60 -8.73
CA GLU A 266 -2.19 23.87 -8.78
C GLU A 266 -0.66 23.69 -8.83
N ALA A 267 -0.12 22.59 -8.30
CA ALA A 267 1.32 22.32 -8.27
C ALA A 267 1.92 21.88 -9.62
N GLY A 268 1.06 21.65 -10.62
CA GLY A 268 1.44 21.24 -11.98
C GLY A 268 1.31 22.34 -13.05
N ARG A 269 1.09 23.60 -12.65
CA ARG A 269 1.16 24.78 -13.52
C ARG A 269 2.39 25.61 -13.20
#